data_AF-A0A6G1D758-F1
#
_entry.id   AF-A0A6G1D758-F1
#
_cell.length_a   1.000
_cell.length_b   1.000
_cell.length_c   1.000
_cell.angle_alpha   90.00
_cell.angle_beta   90.00
_cell.angle_gamma   90.00
#
_symmetry.space_group_name_H-M   'P 1'
#
loop_
_entity.id
_entity.type
_entity.pdbx_description
1 polymer ?
#
loop_
_entity_poly.entity_id
_entity_poly.type
_entity_poly.pdbx_seq_one_letter_code
_entity_poly.pdbx_strand_id
1 'polypeptide(L)'
;MPQSSPNLTPDAATRLVVVDSPLPADLFPAISVANFRKYQEAALSILDKSDYTSISGNPYIKKSGWRKISCFFNISFEIKDRSIEFDENRNVNRAEFLD
;
A
#
# COMPACT_ATOMS: atom_id res chain seq x y z
N MET A 1 -19.80 -64.38 13.85
CA MET A 1 -20.32 -63.04 13.49
C MET A 1 -19.12 -62.18 13.10
N PRO A 2 -18.87 -61.95 11.80
CA PRO A 2 -17.76 -61.13 11.34
C PRO A 2 -18.04 -59.62 11.53
N GLN A 3 -17.01 -58.88 11.87
CA GLN A 3 -17.00 -57.43 12.04
C GLN A 3 -17.05 -56.74 10.67
N SER A 4 -17.98 -55.80 10.50
CA SER A 4 -18.03 -54.91 9.32
C SER A 4 -17.57 -53.51 9.72
N SER A 5 -16.37 -53.14 9.29
CA SER A 5 -15.89 -51.75 9.37
C SER A 5 -16.64 -50.88 8.36
N PRO A 6 -17.12 -49.68 8.73
CA PRO A 6 -17.63 -48.74 7.75
C PRO A 6 -16.46 -48.06 7.02
N ASN A 7 -16.51 -48.15 5.69
CA ASN A 7 -15.58 -47.54 4.76
C ASN A 7 -15.77 -46.01 4.80
N LEU A 8 -14.79 -45.26 5.30
CA LEU A 8 -14.79 -43.79 5.26
C LEU A 8 -14.26 -43.33 3.90
N THR A 9 -15.16 -43.00 2.98
CA THR A 9 -14.83 -42.19 1.79
C THR A 9 -14.62 -40.73 2.20
N PRO A 10 -13.48 -40.10 1.90
CA PRO A 10 -13.29 -38.68 2.13
C PRO A 10 -13.60 -37.94 0.83
N ASP A 11 -14.85 -37.53 0.60
CA ASP A 11 -15.10 -36.53 -0.43
C ASP A 11 -16.30 -35.63 -0.10
N ALA A 12 -16.01 -34.58 0.64
CA ALA A 12 -16.76 -33.35 0.59
C ALA A 12 -15.81 -32.22 1.02
N ALA A 13 -14.71 -32.08 0.27
CA ALA A 13 -13.94 -30.85 0.29
C ALA A 13 -14.89 -29.73 -0.13
N THR A 14 -15.30 -28.89 0.84
CA THR A 14 -16.03 -27.65 0.61
C THR A 14 -15.20 -26.80 -0.35
N ARG A 15 -15.50 -26.89 -1.65
CA ARG A 15 -15.00 -25.98 -2.66
C ARG A 15 -15.60 -24.61 -2.36
N LEU A 16 -14.80 -23.75 -1.73
CA LEU A 16 -15.04 -22.32 -1.72
C LEU A 16 -14.99 -21.86 -3.19
N VAL A 17 -16.16 -21.77 -3.82
CA VAL A 17 -16.28 -21.10 -5.11
C VAL A 17 -16.03 -19.61 -4.87
N VAL A 18 -14.82 -19.16 -5.14
CA VAL A 18 -14.55 -17.74 -5.35
C VAL A 18 -15.34 -17.37 -6.61
N VAL A 19 -16.50 -16.75 -6.39
CA VAL A 19 -17.28 -16.13 -7.46
C VAL A 19 -16.49 -14.90 -7.91
N ASP A 20 -15.60 -15.09 -8.87
CA ASP A 20 -14.91 -14.02 -9.57
C ASP A 20 -15.84 -13.43 -10.65
N SER A 21 -17.00 -12.95 -10.22
CA SER A 21 -17.87 -12.15 -11.07
C SER A 21 -17.29 -10.74 -11.13
N PRO A 22 -16.96 -10.20 -12.31
CA PRO A 22 -16.47 -8.84 -12.42
C PRO A 22 -17.54 -7.90 -11.86
N LEU A 23 -17.15 -7.11 -10.85
CA LEU A 23 -18.03 -6.12 -10.25
C LEU A 23 -18.55 -5.16 -11.34
N PRO A 24 -19.77 -4.61 -11.20
CA PRO A 24 -20.29 -3.62 -12.14
C PRO A 24 -19.30 -2.48 -12.31
N ALA A 25 -19.06 -2.04 -13.55
CA ALA A 25 -18.10 -0.98 -13.87
C ALA A 25 -18.32 0.31 -13.04
N ASP A 26 -19.60 0.61 -12.73
CA ASP A 26 -20.00 1.78 -11.94
C ASP A 26 -19.72 1.65 -10.43
N LEU A 27 -19.42 0.44 -9.95
CA LEU A 27 -19.05 0.19 -8.56
C LEU A 27 -17.60 0.57 -8.27
N PHE A 28 -16.72 0.52 -9.29
CA PHE A 28 -15.30 0.84 -9.13
C PHE A 28 -15.05 2.30 -8.72
N PRO A 29 -15.68 3.32 -9.32
CA PRO A 29 -15.55 4.70 -8.87
C PRO A 29 -16.03 4.90 -7.43
N ALA A 30 -17.19 4.34 -7.07
CA ALA A 30 -17.77 4.51 -5.74
C ALA A 30 -16.89 3.86 -4.64
N ILE A 31 -16.40 2.64 -4.89
CA ILE A 31 -15.46 1.96 -3.99
C ILE A 31 -14.15 2.75 -3.88
N SER A 32 -13.63 3.27 -4.99
CA SER A 32 -12.38 4.05 -5.01
C SER A 32 -12.50 5.34 -4.20
N VAL A 33 -13.60 6.08 -4.36
CA VAL A 33 -13.88 7.29 -3.57
C VAL A 33 -14.00 6.97 -2.08
N ALA A 34 -14.73 5.91 -1.72
CA ALA A 34 -14.87 5.49 -0.32
C ALA A 34 -13.53 5.09 0.30
N ASN A 35 -12.68 4.36 -0.44
CA ASN A 35 -11.35 3.97 0.01
C ASN A 35 -10.42 5.18 0.14
N PHE A 36 -10.48 6.11 -0.80
CA PHE A 36 -9.67 7.33 -0.75
C PHE A 36 -10.04 8.20 0.45
N ARG A 37 -11.34 8.31 0.77
CA ARG A 37 -11.80 9.01 1.97
C ARG A 37 -11.26 8.37 3.25
N LYS A 38 -11.33 7.04 3.36
CA LYS A 38 -10.74 6.31 4.50
C LYS A 38 -9.24 6.58 4.63
N TYR A 39 -8.52 6.62 3.52
CA TYR A 39 -7.11 6.99 3.50
C TYR A 39 -6.89 8.42 4.03
N GLN A 40 -7.69 9.39 3.58
CA GLN A 40 -7.59 10.78 4.05
C GLN A 40 -7.85 10.90 5.56
N GLU A 41 -8.88 10.23 6.06
CA GLU A 41 -9.25 10.22 7.48
C GLU A 41 -8.15 9.58 8.33
N ALA A 42 -7.56 8.47 7.87
CA ALA A 42 -6.41 7.83 8.53
C ALA A 42 -5.18 8.74 8.50
N ALA A 43 -4.83 9.33 7.36
CA ALA A 43 -3.69 10.23 7.24
C ALA A 43 -3.81 11.42 8.21
N LEU A 44 -5.00 12.01 8.32
CA LEU A 44 -5.25 13.12 9.25
C LEU A 44 -5.15 12.72 10.73
N SER A 45 -5.51 11.48 11.09
CA SER A 45 -5.43 11.01 12.49
C SER A 45 -4.00 10.65 12.93
N ILE A 46 -3.11 10.33 11.97
CA ILE A 46 -1.71 9.97 12.22
C ILE A 46 -0.79 11.20 12.30
N LEU A 47 -1.16 12.29 11.61
CA LEU A 47 -0.33 13.47 11.48
C LEU A 47 -0.59 14.49 12.60
N ASP A 48 0.50 15.04 13.14
CA ASP A 48 0.45 16.11 14.13
C ASP A 48 0.70 17.47 13.47
N LYS A 49 0.36 18.57 14.16
CA LYS A 49 0.68 19.94 13.68
C LYS A 49 2.16 20.13 13.34
N SER A 50 3.05 19.44 14.05
CA SER A 50 4.50 19.48 13.84
C SER A 50 4.94 18.80 12.53
N ASP A 51 4.08 18.02 11.88
CA ASP A 51 4.37 17.38 10.59
C ASP A 51 4.05 18.27 9.39
N TYR A 52 3.45 19.42 9.61
CA TYR A 52 3.12 20.38 8.56
C TYR A 52 4.11 21.54 8.51
N THR A 53 4.16 22.19 7.35
CA THR A 53 4.79 23.49 7.15
C THR A 53 3.84 24.39 6.39
N SER A 54 3.86 25.69 6.65
CA SER A 54 3.05 26.66 5.93
C SER A 54 3.89 27.31 4.83
N ILE A 55 3.46 27.17 3.57
CA ILE A 55 4.08 27.84 2.43
C ILE A 55 3.01 28.73 1.80
N SER A 56 3.26 30.04 1.77
CA SER A 56 2.28 31.03 1.28
C SER A 56 0.89 30.91 1.92
N GLY A 57 0.85 30.57 3.21
CA GLY A 57 -0.38 30.40 3.98
C GLY A 57 -1.06 29.03 3.86
N ASN A 58 -0.60 28.15 2.97
CA ASN A 58 -1.17 26.81 2.78
C ASN A 58 -0.36 25.75 3.55
N PRO A 59 -1.01 24.78 4.22
CA PRO A 59 -0.32 23.69 4.91
C PRO A 59 0.16 22.62 3.93
N TYR A 60 1.42 22.21 4.06
CA TYR A 60 2.05 21.12 3.32
C TYR A 60 2.62 20.09 4.28
N ILE A 61 2.48 18.81 3.95
CA ILE A 61 3.04 17.71 4.73
C ILE A 61 4.56 17.68 4.53
N LYS A 62 5.32 17.79 5.62
CA LYS A 62 6.78 17.66 5.59
C LYS A 62 7.22 16.22 5.38
N LYS A 63 8.52 16.02 5.13
CA LYS A 63 9.15 14.69 5.05
C LYS A 63 8.90 13.82 6.28
N SER A 64 8.75 14.40 7.48
CA SER A 64 8.41 13.63 8.70
C SER A 64 7.01 13.03 8.62
N GLY A 65 6.01 13.82 8.20
CA GLY A 65 4.64 13.37 8.06
C GLY A 65 4.49 12.27 7.01
N TRP A 66 5.13 12.44 5.85
CA TRP A 66 5.13 11.40 4.82
C TRP A 66 5.70 10.07 5.33
N ARG A 67 6.76 10.09 6.14
CA ARG A 67 7.29 8.87 6.76
C ARG A 67 6.33 8.21 7.74
N LYS A 68 5.56 8.97 8.51
CA LYS A 68 4.53 8.42 9.40
C LYS A 68 3.44 7.71 8.60
N ILE A 69 2.98 8.32 7.50
CA ILE A 69 2.00 7.71 6.59
C ILE A 69 2.56 6.40 6.01
N SER A 70 3.79 6.42 5.47
CA SER A 70 4.42 5.21 4.93
C SER A 70 4.53 4.10 5.96
N CYS A 71 4.93 4.43 7.20
CA CYS A 71 5.03 3.45 8.28
C CYS A 71 3.67 2.85 8.66
N PHE A 72 2.61 3.65 8.72
CA PHE A 72 1.27 3.18 9.08
C PHE A 72 0.69 2.22 8.04
N PHE A 73 0.85 2.55 6.75
CA PHE A 73 0.37 1.70 5.66
C PHE A 73 1.35 0.58 5.27
N ASN A 74 2.43 0.41 6.03
CA ASN A 74 3.48 -0.57 5.75
C ASN A 74 4.02 -0.46 4.29
N ILE A 75 4.21 0.78 3.83
CA ILE A 75 4.77 1.09 2.51
C ILE A 75 6.28 1.27 2.69
N SER A 76 7.06 0.45 2.01
CA SER A 76 8.51 0.56 1.90
C SER A 76 8.92 0.66 0.44
N PHE A 77 10.07 1.30 0.22
CA PHE A 77 10.73 1.38 -1.08
C PHE A 77 12.08 0.69 -0.95
N GLU A 78 12.45 -0.07 -1.97
CA GLU A 78 13.76 -0.69 -2.09
C GLU A 78 14.48 -0.02 -3.26
N ILE A 79 15.63 0.59 -3.01
CA ILE A 79 16.44 1.18 -4.09
C ILE A 79 17.13 0.02 -4.81
N LYS A 80 16.70 -0.28 -6.03
CA LYS A 80 17.26 -1.38 -6.84
C LYS A 80 18.54 -0.98 -7.53
N ASP A 81 18.62 0.27 -7.96
CA ASP A 81 19.78 0.81 -8.64
C ASP A 81 20.10 2.23 -8.18
N ARG A 82 21.39 2.53 -8.11
CA ARG A 82 21.92 3.84 -7.71
C ARG A 82 23.00 4.23 -8.70
N SER A 83 22.66 5.14 -9.60
CA SER A 83 23.62 5.77 -10.50
C SER A 83 23.87 7.21 -10.05
N ILE A 84 25.14 7.54 -9.78
CA ILE A 84 25.57 8.91 -9.47
C ILE A 84 26.73 9.25 -10.41
N GLU A 85 26.51 10.24 -11.27
CA GLU A 85 27.51 10.74 -12.21
C GLU A 85 28.22 11.93 -11.58
N PHE A 86 29.55 11.91 -11.61
CA PHE A 86 30.40 12.98 -11.08
C PHE A 86 31.15 13.70 -12.21
N ASP A 87 31.40 14.99 -12.03
CA ASP A 87 32.32 15.74 -12.89
C ASP A 87 33.80 15.53 -12.49
N GLU A 88 34.72 16.14 -13.23
CA GLU A 88 36.17 16.06 -12.96
C GLU A 88 36.58 16.66 -11.59
N ASN A 89 35.76 17.58 -11.06
CA ASN A 89 35.94 18.21 -9.75
C ASN A 89 35.28 17.40 -8.61
N ARG A 90 34.72 16.21 -8.93
CA ARG A 90 33.92 15.34 -8.04
C ARG A 90 32.65 15.99 -7.50
N ASN A 91 32.12 16.99 -8.18
CA ASN A 91 30.76 17.44 -7.91
C ASN A 91 29.77 16.47 -8.56
N VAL A 92 28.58 16.35 -7.95
CA VAL A 92 27.49 15.54 -8.51
C VAL A 92 26.91 16.26 -9.72
N ASN A 93 26.93 15.60 -10.88
CA ASN A 93 26.30 16.06 -12.12
C ASN A 93 24.85 15.54 -12.21
N ARG A 94 24.64 14.26 -11.94
CA ARG A 94 23.34 13.58 -12.00
C ARG A 94 23.26 12.49 -10.94
N ALA A 95 22.08 12.30 -10.37
CA ALA A 95 21.78 11.15 -9.52
C ALA A 95 20.40 10.62 -9.86
N GLU A 96 20.32 9.32 -10.17
CA GLU A 96 19.08 8.61 -10.46
C GLU A 96 18.96 7.42 -9.50
N PHE A 97 17.76 7.25 -8.95
CA PHE A 97 17.43 6.16 -8.03
C PHE A 97 16.16 5.50 -8.56
N LEU A 98 16.23 4.20 -8.86
CA LEU A 98 15.07 3.41 -9.27
C LEU A 98 14.52 2.65 -8.06
N ASP A 99 13.23 2.81 -7.80
CA ASP A 99 12.45 2.21 -6.71
C ASP A 99 11.52 1.06 -7.15
#